data_AF-A0AAD9BVX1-F1
#
_entry.id   AF-A0AAD9BVX1-F1
#
_cell.length_a   1.000
_cell.length_b   1.000
_cell.length_c   1.000
_cell.angle_alpha   90.00
_cell.angle_beta   90.00
_cell.angle_gamma   90.00
#
_symmetry.space_group_name_H-M   'P 1'
#
loop_
_entity.id
_entity.type
_entity.pdbx_description
1 polymer ?
#
loop_
_entity_poly.entity_id
_entity_poly.type
_entity_poly.pdbx_seq_one_letter_code
_entity_poly.pdbx_strand_id
1 'polypeptide(L)'
;MSLLSPWLKALGSDLEYIPSGVGRNWPWASGGSSILAEYGTLHLEFMHLSKLSGNPEFAQKVMNIRKVLNRLDKPQGLYPNYLNPNSGQWGQHHVSVGGLGDSFYEYLLKAWLMSDKTDEEAKKMYYDALQVTHTHTHAAAITYTDVISSIRVKAIETNLMRKSSGGLTYIAEWKGGLLEHKMGHLTCFAGGMIALGADGAPSDKTGHQMEQAAEIARTCHESYARTSLKLGPEAFRFDGGVEAIATRQNEKYFILRPEVIETYMYMWRFTHDPKYREWGWEAVQALEQHCRVEGGYSGIRDVYASTPNHDDVQQSFYLAETLK
;
A
#
# COMPACT_ATOMS: atom_id res chain seq x y z
N MET A 1 -15.30 13.21 -27.02
CA MET A 1 -13.95 13.61 -26.57
C MET A 1 -13.58 12.74 -25.37
N SER A 2 -12.81 11.66 -25.56
CA SER A 2 -12.36 10.85 -24.42
C SER A 2 -11.21 11.56 -23.74
N LEU A 3 -11.38 11.90 -22.46
CA LEU A 3 -10.40 12.62 -21.63
C LEU A 3 -9.15 11.80 -21.32
N LEU A 4 -9.09 10.58 -21.84
CA LEU A 4 -8.01 9.62 -21.68
C LEU A 4 -7.62 9.16 -23.09
N SER A 5 -6.31 9.22 -23.39
CA SER A 5 -5.78 8.78 -24.68
C SER A 5 -6.12 7.30 -24.90
N PRO A 6 -6.11 6.81 -26.15
CA PRO A 6 -6.24 5.37 -26.43
C PRO A 6 -5.28 4.50 -25.61
N TRP A 7 -4.19 5.07 -25.11
CA TRP A 7 -3.22 4.42 -24.23
C TRP A 7 -3.65 4.35 -22.76
N LEU A 8 -4.40 5.31 -22.21
CA LEU A 8 -5.00 5.13 -20.88
C LEU A 8 -6.14 4.11 -20.92
N LYS A 9 -6.77 3.91 -22.08
CA LYS A 9 -7.62 2.73 -22.31
C LYS A 9 -6.83 1.43 -22.40
N ALA A 10 -5.51 1.48 -22.63
CA ALA A 10 -4.62 0.31 -22.72
C ALA A 10 -3.75 0.10 -21.45
N LEU A 11 -3.67 1.08 -20.55
CA LEU A 11 -2.90 1.05 -19.30
C LEU A 11 -3.79 1.21 -18.05
N GLY A 12 -5.00 1.76 -18.21
CA GLY A 12 -6.09 1.66 -17.24
C GLY A 12 -7.02 0.49 -17.54
N SER A 13 -6.88 -0.17 -18.68
CA SER A 13 -7.17 -1.60 -18.73
C SER A 13 -5.97 -2.32 -18.20
N ASP A 14 -6.23 -3.34 -17.41
CA ASP A 14 -5.20 -4.13 -16.77
C ASP A 14 -4.24 -4.67 -17.84
N LEU A 15 -3.00 -4.92 -17.45
CA LEU A 15 -2.00 -5.66 -18.23
C LEU A 15 -2.41 -7.14 -18.42
N GLU A 16 -3.70 -7.43 -18.56
CA GLU A 16 -4.21 -8.75 -18.89
C GLU A 16 -4.02 -8.96 -20.40
N TYR A 17 -2.94 -9.68 -20.72
CA TYR A 17 -2.63 -10.30 -22.01
C TYR A 17 -3.18 -9.55 -23.24
N ILE A 18 -2.33 -8.72 -23.85
CA ILE A 18 -2.63 -8.03 -25.12
C ILE A 18 -1.93 -8.74 -26.31
N PRO A 19 -2.34 -9.94 -26.77
CA PRO A 19 -1.90 -10.45 -28.07
C PRO A 19 -2.45 -9.65 -29.24
N SER A 20 -3.59 -8.99 -29.06
CA SER A 20 -4.39 -8.37 -30.12
C SER A 20 -4.27 -6.85 -30.21
N GLY A 21 -3.58 -6.21 -29.26
CA GLY A 21 -3.57 -4.74 -29.12
C GLY A 21 -4.80 -4.14 -28.42
N VAL A 22 -5.78 -4.95 -27.98
CA VAL A 22 -7.03 -4.48 -27.35
C VAL A 22 -7.03 -4.78 -25.85
N GLY A 23 -6.87 -3.74 -25.03
CA GLY A 23 -6.94 -3.85 -23.56
C GLY A 23 -8.37 -3.79 -23.01
N ARG A 24 -8.62 -4.50 -21.90
CA ARG A 24 -9.89 -4.50 -21.13
C ARG A 24 -9.60 -4.57 -19.63
N ASN A 25 -10.52 -4.04 -18.82
CA ASN A 25 -10.45 -4.11 -17.37
C ASN A 25 -11.03 -5.44 -16.85
N TRP A 26 -10.72 -5.78 -15.59
CA TRP A 26 -11.17 -6.97 -14.91
C TRP A 26 -12.70 -7.09 -15.00
N PRO A 27 -13.23 -8.26 -15.38
CA PRO A 27 -14.68 -8.46 -15.51
C PRO A 27 -15.46 -8.17 -14.23
N TRP A 28 -14.81 -8.32 -13.07
CA TRP A 28 -15.37 -8.10 -11.74
C TRP A 28 -15.16 -6.66 -11.22
N ALA A 29 -14.36 -5.83 -11.91
CA ALA A 29 -14.08 -4.48 -11.44
C ALA A 29 -15.37 -3.64 -11.39
N SER A 30 -15.53 -2.87 -10.32
CA SER A 30 -16.70 -2.03 -10.11
C SER A 30 -16.95 -1.11 -11.31
N GLY A 31 -18.05 -1.33 -12.05
CA GLY A 31 -18.41 -0.51 -13.21
C GLY A 31 -17.36 -0.50 -14.32
N GLY A 32 -16.58 -1.57 -14.48
CA GLY A 32 -15.49 -1.63 -15.47
C GLY A 32 -14.37 -0.63 -15.19
N SER A 33 -14.11 -0.36 -13.90
CA SER A 33 -13.08 0.59 -13.45
C SER A 33 -11.68 0.00 -13.46
N SER A 34 -10.69 0.87 -13.53
CA SER A 34 -9.27 0.57 -13.34
C SER A 34 -8.94 0.52 -11.85
N ILE A 35 -7.96 -0.30 -11.48
CA ILE A 35 -7.53 -0.48 -10.09
C ILE A 35 -6.42 0.52 -9.72
N LEU A 36 -6.58 1.23 -8.59
CA LEU A 36 -5.67 2.31 -8.16
C LEU A 36 -4.21 1.89 -8.07
N ALA A 37 -3.92 0.77 -7.43
CA ALA A 37 -2.55 0.25 -7.35
C ALA A 37 -2.00 -0.12 -8.74
N GLU A 38 -2.81 -0.65 -9.66
CA GLU A 38 -2.31 -1.10 -10.97
C GLU A 38 -1.83 0.07 -11.83
N TYR A 39 -2.66 1.10 -12.03
CA TYR A 39 -2.23 2.27 -12.81
C TYR A 39 -1.35 3.24 -11.99
N GLY A 40 -1.41 3.17 -10.66
CA GLY A 40 -0.62 3.99 -9.74
C GLY A 40 0.85 3.58 -9.66
N THR A 41 1.15 2.32 -9.96
CA THR A 41 2.45 1.67 -9.74
C THR A 41 3.21 1.44 -11.04
N LEU A 42 3.13 2.42 -11.95
CA LEU A 42 3.88 2.44 -13.22
C LEU A 42 4.94 3.55 -13.25
N HIS A 43 4.90 4.45 -12.26
CA HIS A 43 5.59 5.73 -12.34
C HIS A 43 7.11 5.58 -12.38
N LEU A 44 7.69 4.76 -11.50
CA LEU A 44 9.15 4.63 -11.40
C LEU A 44 9.75 4.04 -12.68
N GLU A 45 9.15 2.98 -13.20
CA GLU A 45 9.60 2.24 -14.38
C GLU A 45 9.47 3.10 -15.63
N PHE A 46 8.34 3.81 -15.81
CA PHE A 46 8.11 4.63 -17.00
C PHE A 46 8.97 5.89 -17.03
N MET A 47 9.26 6.48 -15.86
CA MET A 47 10.23 7.57 -15.75
C MET A 47 11.63 7.08 -16.12
N HIS A 48 12.04 5.91 -15.61
CA HIS A 48 13.33 5.31 -15.95
C HIS A 48 13.42 4.94 -17.44
N LEU A 49 12.37 4.36 -18.01
CA LEU A 49 12.29 3.99 -19.41
C LEU A 49 12.40 5.21 -20.34
N SER A 50 11.77 6.34 -19.98
CA SER A 50 11.93 7.59 -20.73
C SER A 50 13.36 8.10 -20.69
N LYS A 51 13.99 8.04 -19.51
CA LYS A 51 15.38 8.46 -19.32
C LYS A 51 16.36 7.62 -20.15
N LEU A 52 16.19 6.29 -20.15
CA LEU A 52 17.08 5.38 -20.87
C LEU A 52 16.85 5.38 -22.39
N SER A 53 15.59 5.48 -22.83
CA SER A 53 15.26 5.44 -24.27
C SER A 53 15.36 6.79 -24.97
N GLY A 54 15.34 7.89 -24.21
CA GLY A 54 15.17 9.25 -24.76
C GLY A 54 13.76 9.54 -25.28
N ASN A 55 12.81 8.60 -25.18
CA ASN A 55 11.42 8.80 -25.59
C ASN A 55 10.58 9.36 -24.41
N PRO A 56 10.10 10.61 -24.45
CA PRO A 56 9.34 11.21 -23.35
C PRO A 56 7.92 10.65 -23.21
N GLU A 57 7.45 9.83 -24.14
CA GLU A 57 6.08 9.32 -24.17
C GLU A 57 5.73 8.51 -22.90
N PHE A 58 6.67 7.72 -22.37
CA PHE A 58 6.42 6.92 -21.16
C PHE A 58 6.20 7.81 -19.93
N ALA A 59 7.07 8.80 -19.71
CA ALA A 59 6.93 9.77 -18.63
C ALA A 59 5.63 10.57 -18.77
N GLN A 60 5.31 11.01 -20.00
CA GLN A 60 4.09 11.76 -20.25
C GLN A 60 2.82 10.98 -19.90
N LYS A 61 2.82 9.65 -20.06
CA LYS A 61 1.70 8.77 -19.68
C LYS A 61 1.46 8.78 -18.18
N VAL A 62 2.49 8.51 -17.37
CA VAL A 62 2.36 8.46 -15.91
C VAL A 62 2.12 9.82 -15.28
N MET A 63 2.64 10.89 -15.89
CA MET A 63 2.30 12.26 -15.49
C MET A 63 0.84 12.62 -15.82
N ASN A 64 0.25 12.07 -16.88
CA ASN A 64 -1.17 12.28 -17.16
C ASN A 64 -2.08 11.60 -16.14
N ILE A 65 -1.69 10.45 -15.60
CA ILE A 65 -2.41 9.80 -14.49
C ILE A 65 -2.47 10.74 -13.28
N ARG A 66 -1.36 11.38 -12.90
CA ARG A 66 -1.33 12.38 -11.80
C ARG A 66 -2.27 13.55 -12.08
N LYS A 67 -2.27 14.10 -13.30
CA LYS A 67 -3.18 15.19 -13.71
C LYS A 67 -4.66 14.81 -13.56
N VAL A 68 -5.03 13.58 -13.89
CA VAL A 68 -6.41 13.10 -13.72
C VAL A 68 -6.74 13.01 -12.24
N LEU A 69 -5.90 12.35 -11.45
CA LEU A 69 -6.12 12.17 -10.01
C LEU A 69 -6.20 13.52 -9.26
N ASN A 70 -5.40 14.51 -9.63
CA ASN A 70 -5.38 15.83 -8.97
C ASN A 70 -6.61 16.69 -9.29
N ARG A 71 -7.38 16.36 -10.34
CA ARG A 71 -8.64 17.05 -10.67
C ARG A 71 -9.85 16.47 -9.96
N LEU A 72 -9.71 15.29 -9.34
CA LEU A 72 -10.81 14.59 -8.71
C LEU A 72 -10.87 14.90 -7.23
N ASP A 73 -12.07 15.27 -6.77
CA ASP A 73 -12.39 15.36 -5.36
C ASP A 73 -12.18 13.99 -4.71
N LYS A 74 -11.53 14.00 -3.55
CA LYS A 74 -11.16 12.79 -2.80
C LYS A 74 -12.13 12.65 -1.65
N PRO A 75 -13.04 11.65 -1.66
CA PRO A 75 -14.00 11.48 -0.58
C PRO A 75 -13.27 11.34 0.76
N GLN A 76 -13.50 12.29 1.67
CA GLN A 76 -12.77 12.34 2.94
C GLN A 76 -11.25 12.28 2.75
N GLY A 77 -10.68 12.97 1.75
CA GLY A 77 -9.23 12.94 1.49
C GLY A 77 -8.64 11.59 1.05
N LEU A 78 -9.47 10.55 0.93
CA LEU A 78 -9.05 9.20 0.56
C LEU A 78 -9.14 8.97 -0.94
N TYR A 79 -8.31 8.05 -1.45
CA TYR A 79 -8.33 7.62 -2.85
C TYR A 79 -9.14 6.33 -2.97
N PRO A 80 -10.31 6.34 -3.64
CA PRO A 80 -11.01 5.12 -3.98
C PRO A 80 -10.16 4.22 -4.88
N ASN A 81 -10.24 2.90 -4.64
CA ASN A 81 -9.47 1.90 -5.37
C ASN A 81 -9.94 1.71 -6.82
N TYR A 82 -11.06 2.31 -7.22
CA TYR A 82 -11.69 2.12 -8.52
C TYR A 82 -11.87 3.46 -9.24
N LEU A 83 -11.30 3.62 -10.43
CA LEU A 83 -11.49 4.78 -11.29
C LEU A 83 -11.97 4.36 -12.68
N ASN A 84 -13.11 4.87 -13.15
CA ASN A 84 -13.62 4.49 -14.46
C ASN A 84 -12.81 5.17 -15.60
N PRO A 85 -12.20 4.41 -16.52
CA PRO A 85 -11.33 4.97 -17.57
C PRO A 85 -12.09 5.63 -18.74
N ASN A 86 -13.43 5.55 -18.77
CA ASN A 86 -14.23 6.22 -19.79
C ASN A 86 -14.76 7.57 -19.29
N SER A 87 -15.27 7.63 -18.06
CA SER A 87 -15.79 8.87 -17.46
C SER A 87 -14.72 9.68 -16.73
N GLY A 88 -13.62 9.04 -16.31
CA GLY A 88 -12.60 9.64 -15.45
C GLY A 88 -13.11 9.93 -14.04
N GLN A 89 -14.16 9.26 -13.58
CA GLN A 89 -14.78 9.45 -12.26
C GLN A 89 -14.55 8.22 -11.37
N TRP A 90 -14.61 8.41 -10.05
CA TRP A 90 -14.53 7.31 -9.10
C TRP A 90 -15.66 6.29 -9.30
N GLY A 91 -15.33 5.01 -9.14
CA GLY A 91 -16.29 3.92 -9.03
C GLY A 91 -16.81 3.80 -7.60
N GLN A 92 -16.95 2.56 -7.10
CA GLN A 92 -17.25 2.35 -5.68
C GLN A 92 -16.20 3.00 -4.78
N HIS A 93 -16.67 3.66 -3.72
CA HIS A 93 -15.83 4.31 -2.72
C HIS A 93 -15.28 3.28 -1.72
N HIS A 94 -14.53 2.30 -2.22
CA HIS A 94 -13.73 1.38 -1.40
C HIS A 94 -12.29 1.89 -1.34
N VAL A 95 -11.72 1.94 -0.14
CA VAL A 95 -10.38 2.44 0.11
C VAL A 95 -9.63 1.43 0.95
N SER A 96 -8.40 1.12 0.55
CA SER A 96 -7.48 0.27 1.31
C SER A 96 -6.05 0.75 1.11
N VAL A 97 -5.21 0.59 2.14
CA VAL A 97 -3.74 0.68 2.04
C VAL A 97 -3.15 -0.74 1.91
N GLY A 98 -3.98 -1.77 1.75
CA GLY A 98 -3.55 -3.08 1.25
C GLY A 98 -3.92 -3.22 -0.23
N GLY A 99 -4.24 -4.46 -0.62
CA GLY A 99 -4.55 -4.79 -2.02
C GLY A 99 -5.52 -3.81 -2.70
N LEU A 100 -5.26 -3.58 -3.99
CA LEU A 100 -5.93 -2.63 -4.87
C LEU A 100 -5.56 -1.15 -4.67
N GLY A 101 -4.87 -0.78 -3.58
CA GLY A 101 -4.48 0.61 -3.31
C GLY A 101 -3.05 0.83 -2.80
N ASP A 102 -2.47 -0.14 -2.10
CA ASP A 102 -1.12 -0.17 -1.51
C ASP A 102 -0.04 0.63 -2.27
N SER A 103 0.47 0.06 -3.36
CA SER A 103 1.66 0.50 -4.07
C SER A 103 1.49 1.84 -4.79
N PHE A 104 0.24 2.32 -4.98
CA PHE A 104 0.00 3.69 -5.41
C PHE A 104 0.61 4.68 -4.40
N TYR A 105 0.30 4.53 -3.10
CA TYR A 105 0.82 5.42 -2.06
C TYR A 105 2.35 5.33 -1.95
N GLU A 106 2.87 4.12 -2.07
CA GLU A 106 4.31 3.84 -2.10
C GLU A 106 5.02 4.60 -3.22
N TYR A 107 4.45 4.57 -4.42
CA TYR A 107 5.01 5.21 -5.60
C TYR A 107 4.88 6.74 -5.56
N LEU A 108 3.96 7.31 -4.77
CA LEU A 108 3.98 8.75 -4.49
C LEU A 108 5.28 9.14 -3.79
N LEU A 109 5.62 8.44 -2.70
CA LEU A 109 6.85 8.69 -1.94
C LEU A 109 8.09 8.39 -2.80
N LYS A 110 8.15 7.20 -3.39
CA LYS A 110 9.33 6.75 -4.14
C LYS A 110 9.56 7.59 -5.39
N ALA A 111 8.52 8.13 -6.05
CA ALA A 111 8.70 9.05 -7.19
C ALA A 111 9.40 10.34 -6.75
N TRP A 112 8.98 10.92 -5.63
CA TRP A 112 9.65 12.09 -5.05
C TRP A 112 11.11 11.78 -4.73
N LEU A 113 11.40 10.68 -4.02
CA LEU A 113 12.78 10.30 -3.69
C LEU A 113 13.63 10.01 -4.94
N MET A 114 13.11 9.27 -5.92
CA MET A 114 13.83 8.91 -7.14
C MET A 114 14.14 10.13 -8.03
N SER A 115 13.32 11.17 -7.96
CA SER A 115 13.53 12.44 -8.66
C SER A 115 14.59 13.34 -8.00
N ASP A 116 15.40 12.81 -7.07
CA ASP A 116 16.30 13.60 -6.23
C ASP A 116 15.54 14.70 -5.45
N LYS A 117 14.38 14.32 -4.92
CA LYS A 117 13.45 15.19 -4.18
C LYS A 117 12.91 16.39 -4.98
N THR A 118 12.91 16.35 -6.33
CA THR A 118 12.42 17.47 -7.17
C THR A 118 10.95 17.38 -7.59
N ASP A 119 10.32 16.19 -7.55
CA ASP A 119 8.89 16.01 -7.81
C ASP A 119 8.05 16.39 -6.58
N GLU A 120 7.86 17.71 -6.40
CA GLU A 120 7.07 18.28 -5.31
C GLU A 120 5.57 17.93 -5.41
N GLU A 121 5.06 17.61 -6.61
CA GLU A 121 3.67 17.14 -6.76
C GLU A 121 3.51 15.76 -6.10
N ALA A 122 4.44 14.85 -6.34
CA ALA A 122 4.42 13.54 -5.70
C ALA A 122 4.60 13.60 -4.18
N LYS A 123 5.51 14.46 -3.71
CA LYS A 123 5.68 14.74 -2.28
C LYS A 123 4.37 15.22 -1.64
N LYS A 124 3.73 16.22 -2.25
CA LYS A 124 2.47 16.78 -1.77
C LYS A 124 1.39 15.71 -1.73
N MET A 125 1.21 14.95 -2.82
CA MET A 125 0.19 13.89 -2.87
C MET A 125 0.42 12.82 -1.79
N TYR A 126 1.67 12.41 -1.56
CA TYR A 126 2.02 11.43 -0.52
C TYR A 126 1.64 11.94 0.88
N TYR A 127 2.12 13.12 1.25
CA TYR A 127 1.87 13.66 2.59
C TYR A 127 0.42 14.11 2.78
N ASP A 128 -0.28 14.60 1.74
CA ASP A 128 -1.73 14.82 1.80
C ASP A 128 -2.47 13.49 2.08
N ALA A 129 -2.08 12.39 1.43
CA ALA A 129 -2.68 11.07 1.62
C ALA A 129 -2.38 10.46 3.00
N LEU A 130 -1.19 10.69 3.56
CA LEU A 130 -0.89 10.28 4.94
C LEU A 130 -1.47 11.22 5.99
N GLN A 131 -1.82 12.46 5.64
CA GLN A 131 -2.24 13.56 6.52
C GLN A 131 -1.09 14.31 7.22
N VAL A 132 0.06 14.39 6.57
CA VAL A 132 1.27 15.03 7.06
C VAL A 132 1.37 16.42 6.41
N THR A 133 0.34 17.23 6.56
CA THR A 133 0.37 18.63 6.09
C THR A 133 0.38 19.57 7.28
N HIS A 134 1.32 20.51 7.28
CA HIS A 134 1.15 21.75 8.05
C HIS A 134 -0.22 22.34 7.69
N THR A 135 -1.11 22.48 8.67
CA THR A 135 -2.04 23.62 8.65
C THR A 135 -1.15 24.85 8.52
N HIS A 136 -1.04 25.42 7.32
CA HIS A 136 -0.39 26.70 7.17
C HIS A 136 -1.20 27.70 7.98
N THR A 137 -0.61 28.12 9.09
CA THR A 137 -0.81 29.41 9.73
C THR A 137 -0.55 30.50 8.69
N HIS A 138 -1.55 30.84 7.87
CA HIS A 138 -1.61 32.17 7.30
C HIS A 138 -2.29 33.08 8.32
N ALA A 139 -1.47 33.77 9.11
CA ALA A 139 -1.83 35.07 9.63
C ALA A 139 -1.97 36.02 8.43
N ALA A 140 -3.09 35.95 7.73
CA ALA A 140 -3.52 36.92 6.73
C ALA A 140 -5.03 37.11 6.92
N ALA A 141 -5.46 38.37 6.87
CA ALA A 141 -6.77 38.87 7.26
C ALA A 141 -7.94 37.91 6.96
N ILE A 142 -8.66 37.54 8.03
CA ILE A 142 -9.90 36.77 7.97
C ILE A 142 -10.93 37.59 7.19
N THR A 143 -11.30 37.14 5.99
CA THR A 143 -12.52 37.59 5.31
C THR A 143 -13.59 36.51 5.40
N TYR A 144 -14.86 36.92 5.44
CA TYR A 144 -16.03 36.07 5.72
C TYR A 144 -16.23 34.89 4.74
N THR A 145 -15.49 34.85 3.64
CA THR A 145 -15.51 33.80 2.61
C THR A 145 -14.52 32.64 2.87
N ASP A 146 -13.57 32.78 3.80
CA ASP A 146 -12.53 31.77 4.06
C ASP A 146 -12.98 30.60 4.96
N VAL A 147 -14.23 30.62 5.42
CA VAL A 147 -14.77 29.57 6.32
C VAL A 147 -15.04 28.25 5.57
N ILE A 148 -15.13 28.27 4.24
CA ILE A 148 -15.52 27.09 3.45
C ILE A 148 -14.32 26.21 3.03
N SER A 149 -13.08 26.71 3.06
CA SER A 149 -11.90 25.95 2.61
C SER A 149 -11.19 25.16 3.73
N SER A 150 -11.68 25.22 4.97
CA SER A 150 -11.13 24.45 6.10
C SER A 150 -11.51 22.96 6.11
N ILE A 151 -11.76 22.38 4.92
CA ILE A 151 -11.92 20.93 4.75
C ILE A 151 -10.57 20.30 5.10
N ARG A 152 -10.46 19.94 6.38
CA ARG A 152 -9.35 19.18 6.95
C ARG A 152 -9.11 18.00 6.02
N VAL A 153 -7.98 18.00 5.33
CA VAL A 153 -7.45 16.80 4.67
C VAL A 153 -7.27 15.80 5.80
N LYS A 154 -8.18 14.85 5.90
CA LYS A 154 -8.16 13.71 6.82
C LYS A 154 -7.99 12.55 5.90
N ALA A 155 -6.92 11.76 5.95
CA ALA A 155 -6.78 10.68 4.97
C ALA A 155 -6.50 9.36 5.68
N ILE A 156 -5.30 8.80 5.58
CA ILE A 156 -5.03 7.47 6.12
C ILE A 156 -5.01 7.48 7.66
N GLU A 157 -4.24 8.38 8.29
CA GLU A 157 -4.09 8.39 9.75
C GLU A 157 -5.43 8.59 10.47
N THR A 158 -6.22 9.62 10.09
CA THR A 158 -7.50 9.87 10.77
C THR A 158 -8.56 8.83 10.44
N ASN A 159 -8.68 8.40 9.17
CA ASN A 159 -9.82 7.58 8.78
C ASN A 159 -9.55 6.07 8.93
N LEU A 160 -8.32 5.60 8.74
CA LEU A 160 -8.02 4.18 8.62
C LEU A 160 -7.18 3.61 9.77
N MET A 161 -6.27 4.39 10.36
CA MET A 161 -5.44 3.91 11.48
C MET A 161 -6.26 3.82 12.76
N ARG A 162 -6.23 2.66 13.41
CA ARG A 162 -6.95 2.37 14.64
C ARG A 162 -6.05 1.61 15.61
N LYS A 163 -6.43 1.62 16.89
CA LYS A 163 -5.76 0.88 17.97
C LYS A 163 -6.71 -0.17 18.53
N SER A 164 -6.27 -1.42 18.65
CA SER A 164 -7.05 -2.51 19.22
C SER A 164 -7.18 -2.36 20.75
N SER A 165 -8.04 -3.17 21.37
CA SER A 165 -8.14 -3.24 22.83
C SER A 165 -6.83 -3.64 23.52
N GLY A 166 -6.07 -4.55 22.92
CA GLY A 166 -4.72 -4.96 23.35
C GLY A 166 -3.62 -3.99 22.95
N GLY A 167 -3.98 -2.85 22.36
CA GLY A 167 -3.04 -1.77 22.05
C GLY A 167 -2.28 -1.93 20.74
N LEU A 168 -2.68 -2.82 19.83
CA LEU A 168 -2.07 -2.95 18.49
C LEU A 168 -2.57 -1.87 17.54
N THR A 169 -1.66 -1.18 16.86
CA THR A 169 -2.00 -0.18 15.84
C THR A 169 -2.15 -0.87 14.48
N TYR A 170 -3.28 -0.69 13.79
CA TYR A 170 -3.57 -1.32 12.49
C TYR A 170 -4.21 -0.34 11.52
N ILE A 171 -4.13 -0.64 10.22
CA ILE A 171 -4.78 0.12 9.15
C ILE A 171 -5.99 -0.68 8.65
N ALA A 172 -7.19 -0.17 8.93
CA ALA A 172 -8.46 -0.77 8.52
C ALA A 172 -8.77 -0.50 7.03
N GLU A 173 -9.68 -1.29 6.46
CA GLU A 173 -10.31 -0.99 5.17
C GLU A 173 -11.52 -0.07 5.37
N TRP A 174 -11.84 0.75 4.36
CA TRP A 174 -13.00 1.64 4.39
C TRP A 174 -13.88 1.42 3.16
N LYS A 175 -15.19 1.24 3.40
CA LYS A 175 -16.18 0.97 2.35
C LYS A 175 -17.36 1.91 2.53
N GLY A 176 -17.42 2.97 1.72
CA GLY A 176 -18.58 3.86 1.63
C GLY A 176 -19.03 4.49 2.95
N GLY A 177 -18.11 4.72 3.89
CA GLY A 177 -18.39 5.30 5.21
C GLY A 177 -18.16 4.35 6.38
N LEU A 178 -18.10 3.03 6.12
CA LEU A 178 -17.94 2.02 7.15
C LEU A 178 -16.51 1.49 7.20
N LEU A 179 -15.95 1.35 8.39
CA LEU A 179 -14.68 0.67 8.60
C LEU A 179 -14.89 -0.83 8.75
N GLU A 180 -14.06 -1.58 8.03
CA GLU A 180 -13.87 -2.99 8.27
C GLU A 180 -12.56 -3.19 9.04
N HIS A 181 -12.66 -3.66 10.28
CA HIS A 181 -11.55 -3.84 11.22
C HIS A 181 -10.70 -5.07 10.87
N LYS A 182 -10.10 -5.02 9.69
CA LYS A 182 -9.29 -6.05 9.04
C LYS A 182 -8.07 -5.37 8.41
N MET A 183 -6.91 -6.01 8.49
CA MET A 183 -5.67 -5.59 7.85
C MET A 183 -5.07 -6.77 7.08
N GLY A 184 -4.56 -6.51 5.88
CA GLY A 184 -3.92 -7.54 5.06
C GLY A 184 -2.43 -7.64 5.32
N HIS A 185 -1.84 -8.79 4.98
CA HIS A 185 -0.39 -8.96 4.90
C HIS A 185 0.23 -7.92 3.95
N LEU A 186 -0.43 -7.69 2.80
CA LEU A 186 -0.06 -6.63 1.85
C LEU A 186 0.09 -5.28 2.55
N THR A 187 -0.83 -4.90 3.45
CA THR A 187 -0.79 -3.60 4.15
C THR A 187 0.42 -3.43 5.07
N CYS A 188 1.14 -4.51 5.40
CA CYS A 188 2.32 -4.44 6.25
C CYS A 188 3.50 -3.68 5.63
N PHE A 189 3.53 -3.49 4.30
CA PHE A 189 4.54 -2.66 3.63
C PHE A 189 4.51 -1.20 4.14
N ALA A 190 3.33 -0.75 4.62
CA ALA A 190 3.10 0.62 5.03
C ALA A 190 4.01 1.05 6.19
N GLY A 191 4.45 0.12 7.04
CA GLY A 191 5.43 0.42 8.10
C GLY A 191 6.74 0.92 7.51
N GLY A 192 7.32 0.19 6.55
CA GLY A 192 8.53 0.58 5.83
C GLY A 192 8.35 1.86 5.01
N MET A 193 7.20 2.00 4.33
CA MET A 193 6.86 3.22 3.58
C MET A 193 6.84 4.46 4.48
N ILE A 194 6.16 4.39 5.64
CA ILE A 194 6.07 5.52 6.58
C ILE A 194 7.46 5.85 7.15
N ALA A 195 8.25 4.85 7.53
CA ALA A 195 9.62 5.06 8.01
C ALA A 195 10.51 5.73 6.94
N LEU A 196 10.45 5.25 5.69
CA LEU A 196 11.19 5.83 4.56
C LEU A 196 10.79 7.29 4.30
N GLY A 197 9.52 7.62 4.50
CA GLY A 197 9.01 8.99 4.34
C GLY A 197 9.31 9.93 5.51
N ALA A 198 9.84 9.44 6.64
CA ALA A 198 10.00 10.23 7.85
C ALA A 198 11.06 11.35 7.74
N ASP A 199 12.12 11.12 6.97
CA ASP A 199 13.17 12.13 6.70
C ASP A 199 12.65 13.32 5.88
N GLY A 200 11.66 13.07 5.02
CA GLY A 200 11.09 14.11 4.18
C GLY A 200 9.95 14.92 4.81
N ALA A 201 9.47 14.47 5.97
CA ALA A 201 8.37 15.09 6.67
C ALA A 201 8.84 16.37 7.39
N PRO A 202 7.89 17.27 7.76
CA PRO A 202 8.21 18.35 8.68
C PRO A 202 8.93 17.84 9.93
N SER A 203 9.93 18.59 10.41
CA SER A 203 10.82 18.14 11.49
C SER A 203 10.10 17.80 12.79
N ASP A 204 8.93 18.40 13.05
CA ASP A 204 8.08 18.10 14.21
C ASP A 204 7.25 16.81 14.06
N LYS A 205 7.24 16.21 12.87
CA LYS A 205 6.46 15.01 12.52
C LYS A 205 7.31 13.75 12.32
N THR A 206 8.62 13.88 12.11
CA THR A 206 9.53 12.73 11.92
C THR A 206 9.42 11.71 13.04
N GLY A 207 9.41 12.15 14.31
CA GLY A 207 9.27 11.24 15.47
C GLY A 207 7.94 10.50 15.48
N HIS A 208 6.84 11.20 15.20
CA HIS A 208 5.49 10.62 15.11
C HIS A 208 5.38 9.57 14.01
N GLN A 209 5.94 9.84 12.83
CA GLN A 209 5.93 8.86 11.73
C GLN A 209 6.79 7.64 12.03
N MET A 210 7.96 7.82 12.64
CA MET A 210 8.80 6.69 13.05
C MET A 210 8.12 5.83 14.13
N GLU A 211 7.37 6.45 15.05
CA GLU A 211 6.55 5.71 16.03
C GLU A 211 5.42 4.94 15.34
N GLN A 212 4.68 5.58 14.43
CA GLN A 212 3.64 4.91 13.64
C GLN A 212 4.20 3.72 12.85
N ALA A 213 5.35 3.90 12.20
CA ALA A 213 6.02 2.84 11.46
C ALA A 213 6.41 1.66 12.36
N ALA A 214 6.97 1.95 13.54
CA ALA A 214 7.31 0.92 14.53
C ALA A 214 6.09 0.18 15.05
N GLU A 215 4.97 0.88 15.27
CA GLU A 215 3.72 0.31 15.74
C GLU A 215 3.05 -0.59 14.68
N ILE A 216 3.10 -0.20 13.40
CA ILE A 216 2.66 -1.06 12.29
C ILE A 216 3.55 -2.30 12.18
N ALA A 217 4.88 -2.14 12.26
CA ALA A 217 5.82 -3.26 12.25
C ALA A 217 5.53 -4.25 13.39
N ARG A 218 5.23 -3.74 14.60
CA ARG A 218 4.86 -4.54 15.76
C ARG A 218 3.57 -5.32 15.53
N THR A 219 2.52 -4.68 15.00
CA THR A 219 1.25 -5.36 14.70
C THR A 219 1.42 -6.46 13.64
N CYS A 220 2.21 -6.20 12.61
CA CYS A 220 2.52 -7.19 11.59
C CYS A 220 3.34 -8.36 12.16
N HIS A 221 4.31 -8.08 13.04
CA HIS A 221 5.02 -9.13 13.77
C HIS A 221 4.08 -9.97 14.65
N GLU A 222 3.16 -9.35 15.37
CA GLU A 222 2.16 -10.05 16.18
C GLU A 222 1.27 -10.98 15.33
N SER A 223 0.96 -10.59 14.08
CA SER A 223 0.24 -11.46 13.16
C SER A 223 1.02 -12.73 12.76
N TYR A 224 2.35 -12.69 12.78
CA TYR A 224 3.22 -13.86 12.60
C TYR A 224 3.33 -14.65 13.90
N ALA A 225 3.63 -13.98 15.01
CA ALA A 225 3.88 -14.59 16.31
C ALA A 225 2.67 -15.39 16.84
N ARG A 226 1.45 -14.97 16.49
CA ARG A 226 0.19 -15.60 16.92
C ARG A 226 -0.23 -16.83 16.10
N THR A 227 0.53 -17.21 15.08
CA THR A 227 0.25 -18.43 14.30
C THR A 227 1.07 -19.61 14.80
N SER A 228 0.62 -20.82 14.45
CA SER A 228 1.31 -22.07 14.79
C SER A 228 2.64 -22.18 14.03
N LEU A 229 2.66 -21.72 12.78
CA LEU A 229 3.81 -21.84 11.88
C LEU A 229 4.72 -20.61 11.87
N LYS A 230 4.46 -19.59 12.70
CA LYS A 230 5.24 -18.34 12.77
C LYS A 230 5.34 -17.58 11.43
N LEU A 231 4.34 -17.77 10.58
CA LEU A 231 4.11 -17.05 9.33
C LEU A 231 2.73 -16.38 9.40
N GLY A 232 2.62 -15.14 8.94
CA GLY A 232 1.38 -14.37 9.03
C GLY A 232 0.34 -14.79 7.97
N PRO A 233 -0.96 -14.70 8.28
CA PRO A 233 -2.03 -14.95 7.32
C PRO A 233 -2.17 -13.80 6.30
N GLU A 234 -2.82 -14.06 5.16
CA GLU A 234 -3.14 -13.03 4.15
C GLU A 234 -3.93 -11.86 4.72
N ALA A 235 -4.85 -12.11 5.64
CA ALA A 235 -5.57 -11.07 6.36
C ALA A 235 -5.86 -11.46 7.80
N PHE A 236 -5.87 -10.46 8.68
CA PHE A 236 -6.12 -10.62 10.11
C PHE A 236 -7.05 -9.53 10.64
N ARG A 237 -7.74 -9.84 11.74
CA ARG A 237 -8.85 -9.03 12.28
C ARG A 237 -8.59 -8.45 13.66
N PHE A 238 -9.36 -7.41 13.97
CA PHE A 238 -9.36 -6.68 15.24
C PHE A 238 -10.77 -6.47 15.79
N ASP A 239 -11.72 -7.29 15.32
CA ASP A 239 -13.11 -7.35 15.76
C ASP A 239 -13.48 -8.76 16.24
N GLY A 240 -14.68 -8.93 16.81
CA GLY A 240 -15.17 -10.25 17.23
C GLY A 240 -14.38 -10.92 18.36
N GLY A 241 -13.66 -10.13 19.18
CA GLY A 241 -12.87 -10.63 20.31
C GLY A 241 -11.51 -11.22 19.93
N VAL A 242 -11.09 -11.05 18.67
CA VAL A 242 -9.76 -11.47 18.20
C VAL A 242 -8.91 -10.28 17.83
N GLU A 243 -7.59 -10.46 17.89
CA GLU A 243 -6.61 -9.46 17.48
C GLU A 243 -5.48 -10.10 16.70
N ALA A 244 -5.14 -9.54 15.54
CA ALA A 244 -4.04 -9.98 14.68
C ALA A 244 -4.05 -11.48 14.32
N ILE A 245 -5.24 -12.07 14.19
CA ILE A 245 -5.41 -13.43 13.64
C ILE A 245 -6.50 -13.47 12.56
N ALA A 246 -6.43 -14.46 11.68
CA ALA A 246 -7.43 -14.71 10.64
C ALA A 246 -8.58 -15.56 11.19
N THR A 247 -9.82 -15.17 10.88
CA THR A 247 -11.02 -15.93 11.27
C THR A 247 -11.65 -16.68 10.12
N ARG A 248 -11.41 -16.26 8.87
CA ARG A 248 -11.95 -16.91 7.66
C ARG A 248 -10.94 -17.87 7.06
N GLN A 249 -11.39 -19.07 6.70
CA GLN A 249 -10.51 -20.13 6.18
C GLN A 249 -9.73 -19.70 4.93
N ASN A 250 -10.36 -18.92 4.04
CA ASN A 250 -9.75 -18.42 2.81
C ASN A 250 -8.82 -17.21 3.01
N GLU A 251 -8.58 -16.77 4.25
CA GLU A 251 -7.67 -15.67 4.58
C GLU A 251 -6.45 -16.17 5.40
N LYS A 252 -6.41 -17.47 5.75
CA LYS A 252 -5.35 -18.08 6.59
C LYS A 252 -4.08 -18.46 5.86
N TYR A 253 -4.01 -18.26 4.55
CA TYR A 253 -2.88 -18.71 3.75
C TYR A 253 -1.70 -17.73 3.84
N PHE A 254 -0.51 -18.22 3.49
CA PHE A 254 0.72 -17.44 3.32
C PHE A 254 1.39 -17.87 2.01
N ILE A 255 1.50 -16.96 1.04
CA ILE A 255 2.06 -17.26 -0.29
C ILE A 255 3.49 -16.71 -0.47
N LEU A 256 4.35 -16.84 0.54
CA LEU A 256 5.76 -16.40 0.49
C LEU A 256 5.96 -14.88 0.36
N ARG A 257 4.96 -14.10 0.79
CA ARG A 257 4.93 -12.65 0.64
C ARG A 257 6.03 -11.91 1.43
N PRO A 258 6.55 -10.77 0.92
CA PRO A 258 7.68 -10.07 1.51
C PRO A 258 7.32 -8.97 2.52
N GLU A 259 6.10 -8.43 2.55
CA GLU A 259 5.87 -7.05 3.02
C GLU A 259 6.17 -6.83 4.52
N VAL A 260 6.08 -7.88 5.35
CA VAL A 260 6.48 -7.83 6.76
C VAL A 260 8.00 -7.74 6.91
N ILE A 261 8.74 -8.57 6.15
CA ILE A 261 10.21 -8.58 6.13
C ILE A 261 10.74 -7.29 5.49
N GLU A 262 10.08 -6.77 4.45
CA GLU A 262 10.39 -5.46 3.87
C GLU A 262 10.34 -4.35 4.92
N THR A 263 9.26 -4.32 5.71
CA THR A 263 9.12 -3.34 6.81
C THR A 263 10.23 -3.52 7.84
N TYR A 264 10.59 -4.75 8.21
CA TYR A 264 11.71 -4.98 9.13
C TYR A 264 13.03 -4.45 8.57
N MET A 265 13.28 -4.59 7.27
CA MET A 265 14.49 -4.08 6.61
C MET A 265 14.58 -2.56 6.74
N TYR A 266 13.51 -1.81 6.43
CA TYR A 266 13.50 -0.36 6.60
C TYR A 266 13.64 0.04 8.07
N MET A 267 12.89 -0.58 8.97
CA MET A 267 12.95 -0.27 10.39
C MET A 267 14.34 -0.51 10.98
N TRP A 268 14.99 -1.63 10.64
CA TRP A 268 16.39 -1.88 11.01
C TRP A 268 17.32 -0.80 10.45
N ARG A 269 17.22 -0.46 9.17
CA ARG A 269 18.12 0.53 8.53
C ARG A 269 18.01 1.92 9.16
N PHE A 270 16.81 2.35 9.55
CA PHE A 270 16.60 3.67 10.12
C PHE A 270 16.84 3.75 11.63
N THR A 271 16.60 2.66 12.37
CA THR A 271 16.66 2.69 13.85
C THR A 271 17.86 1.95 14.43
N HIS A 272 18.42 0.97 13.70
CA HIS A 272 19.38 -0.01 14.20
C HIS A 272 18.93 -0.75 15.47
N ASP A 273 17.63 -0.82 15.72
CA ASP A 273 17.07 -1.61 16.83
C ASP A 273 17.20 -3.12 16.49
N PRO A 274 17.98 -3.89 17.26
CA PRO A 274 18.29 -5.29 16.95
C PRO A 274 17.05 -6.18 16.84
N LYS A 275 15.93 -5.83 17.48
CA LYS A 275 14.70 -6.63 17.42
C LYS A 275 14.21 -6.87 15.98
N TYR A 276 14.43 -5.92 15.06
CA TYR A 276 14.00 -6.08 13.66
C TYR A 276 14.82 -7.13 12.91
N ARG A 277 16.08 -7.34 13.30
CA ARG A 277 16.89 -8.46 12.78
C ARG A 277 16.47 -9.78 13.41
N GLU A 278 16.16 -9.77 14.70
CA GLU A 278 15.65 -10.95 15.42
C GLU A 278 14.33 -11.44 14.81
N TRP A 279 13.36 -10.54 14.60
CA TRP A 279 12.10 -10.87 13.93
C TRP A 279 12.28 -11.33 12.48
N GLY A 280 13.21 -10.74 11.75
CA GLY A 280 13.59 -11.22 10.41
C GLY A 280 14.17 -12.63 10.46
N TRP A 281 14.99 -12.94 11.46
CA TRP A 281 15.56 -14.28 11.64
C TRP A 281 14.50 -15.32 12.02
N GLU A 282 13.54 -14.96 12.89
CA GLU A 282 12.38 -15.81 13.20
C GLU A 282 11.60 -16.18 11.93
N ALA A 283 11.36 -15.21 11.04
CA ALA A 283 10.70 -15.47 9.76
C ALA A 283 11.53 -16.39 8.85
N VAL A 284 12.86 -16.23 8.79
CA VAL A 284 13.76 -17.16 8.06
C VAL A 284 13.65 -18.58 8.60
N GLN A 285 13.66 -18.75 9.93
CA GLN A 285 13.51 -20.06 10.54
C GLN A 285 12.15 -20.71 10.20
N ALA A 286 11.08 -19.92 10.23
CA ALA A 286 9.74 -20.38 9.86
C ALA A 286 9.65 -20.79 8.37
N LEU A 287 10.26 -20.01 7.47
CA LEU A 287 10.35 -20.34 6.04
C LEU A 287 11.12 -21.65 5.81
N GLU A 288 12.29 -21.82 6.45
CA GLU A 288 13.07 -23.07 6.36
C GLU A 288 12.30 -24.27 6.90
N GLN A 289 11.56 -24.10 7.99
CA GLN A 289 10.87 -25.19 8.66
C GLN A 289 9.58 -25.62 7.94
N HIS A 290 8.86 -24.66 7.33
CA HIS A 290 7.48 -24.91 6.89
C HIS A 290 7.24 -24.70 5.39
N CYS A 291 8.01 -23.84 4.73
CA CYS A 291 7.85 -23.56 3.30
C CYS A 291 8.81 -24.35 2.42
N ARG A 292 9.98 -24.72 2.94
CA ARG A 292 10.99 -25.48 2.18
C ARG A 292 10.50 -26.88 1.84
N VAL A 293 10.63 -27.24 0.57
CA VAL A 293 10.38 -28.57 0.00
C VAL A 293 11.61 -29.03 -0.78
N GLU A 294 11.60 -30.27 -1.31
CA GLU A 294 12.75 -30.80 -2.07
C GLU A 294 13.14 -29.92 -3.27
N GLY A 295 12.14 -29.39 -3.98
CA GLY A 295 12.33 -28.61 -5.21
C GLY A 295 12.39 -27.07 -5.06
N GLY A 296 12.34 -26.54 -3.83
CA GLY A 296 12.27 -25.09 -3.60
C GLY A 296 11.47 -24.72 -2.37
N TYR A 297 10.63 -23.69 -2.48
CA TYR A 297 9.72 -23.22 -1.43
C TYR A 297 8.30 -23.10 -1.96
N SER A 298 7.31 -23.50 -1.15
CA SER A 298 5.89 -23.37 -1.48
C SER A 298 5.15 -22.58 -0.40
N GLY A 299 4.14 -21.83 -0.83
CA GLY A 299 3.17 -21.22 0.08
C GLY A 299 2.40 -22.25 0.89
N ILE A 300 1.71 -21.78 1.93
CA ILE A 300 0.98 -22.59 2.90
C ILE A 300 -0.48 -22.13 2.93
N ARG A 301 -1.43 -23.08 2.87
CA ARG A 301 -2.87 -22.78 2.82
C ARG A 301 -3.48 -22.40 4.17
N ASP A 302 -2.88 -22.83 5.28
CA ASP A 302 -3.33 -22.51 6.63
C ASP A 302 -2.14 -22.41 7.60
N VAL A 303 -1.79 -21.19 8.00
CA VAL A 303 -0.67 -20.91 8.93
C VAL A 303 -0.97 -21.29 10.40
N TYR A 304 -2.20 -21.69 10.71
CA TYR A 304 -2.61 -22.14 12.04
C TYR A 304 -2.57 -23.67 12.18
N ALA A 305 -2.39 -24.41 11.08
CA ALA A 305 -2.29 -25.86 11.09
C ALA A 305 -1.02 -26.34 11.83
N SER A 306 -1.08 -27.53 12.42
CA SER A 306 0.09 -28.18 13.04
C SER A 306 1.09 -28.70 12.02
N THR A 307 0.62 -29.00 10.80
CA THR A 307 1.42 -29.47 9.67
C THR A 307 1.12 -28.59 8.45
N PRO A 308 2.14 -28.14 7.70
CA PRO A 308 1.92 -27.28 6.54
C PRO A 308 1.17 -28.04 5.44
N ASN A 309 0.18 -27.36 4.84
CA ASN A 309 -0.49 -27.80 3.62
C ASN A 309 -0.06 -26.87 2.48
N HIS A 310 0.81 -27.37 1.61
CA HIS A 310 1.45 -26.59 0.55
C HIS A 310 0.50 -26.22 -0.59
N ASP A 311 0.70 -25.04 -1.17
CA ASP A 311 -0.07 -24.58 -2.33
C ASP A 311 0.52 -25.03 -3.68
N ASP A 312 1.72 -25.60 -3.66
CA ASP A 312 2.52 -26.05 -4.80
C ASP A 312 2.93 -24.92 -5.77
N VAL A 313 3.15 -23.71 -5.23
CA VAL A 313 3.61 -22.56 -6.02
C VAL A 313 4.79 -21.86 -5.34
N GLN A 314 5.90 -21.76 -6.08
CA GLN A 314 6.99 -20.84 -5.73
C GLN A 314 6.78 -19.53 -6.48
N GLN A 315 6.34 -18.51 -5.75
CA GLN A 315 6.11 -17.18 -6.31
C GLN A 315 7.43 -16.52 -6.73
N SER A 316 7.47 -15.85 -7.89
CA SER A 316 8.70 -15.19 -8.35
C SER A 316 9.17 -14.09 -7.38
N PHE A 317 8.23 -13.41 -6.72
CA PHE A 317 8.53 -12.40 -5.70
C PHE A 317 9.19 -12.97 -4.45
N TYR A 318 9.11 -14.27 -4.18
CA TYR A 318 9.88 -14.88 -3.09
C TYR A 318 11.39 -14.68 -3.31
N LEU A 319 11.85 -14.91 -4.54
CA LEU A 319 13.23 -14.72 -4.93
C LEU A 319 13.58 -13.23 -5.12
N ALA A 320 12.65 -12.47 -5.69
CA ALA A 320 12.90 -11.06 -6.01
C ALA A 320 12.84 -10.15 -4.77
N GLU A 321 12.07 -10.49 -3.74
CA GLU A 321 11.77 -9.59 -2.63
C GLU A 321 12.09 -10.25 -1.29
N THR A 322 11.45 -11.38 -0.97
CA THR A 322 11.56 -12.00 0.36
C THR A 322 13.00 -12.38 0.74
N LEU A 323 13.80 -12.85 -0.23
CA LEU A 323 15.20 -13.22 -0.01
C LEU A 323 16.23 -12.07 -0.14
N LYS A 324 15.85 -10.91 -0.69
CA LYS A 324 16.78 -9.80 -1.00
C LYS A 324 16.95 -8.86 0.19
#